data_AF-A0A976QKE4-F1
#
_entry.id   AF-A0A976QKE4-F1
#
_cell.length_a   1.000
_cell.length_b   1.000
_cell.length_c   1.000
_cell.angle_alpha   90.00
_cell.angle_beta   90.00
_cell.angle_gamma   90.00
#
_symmetry.space_group_name_H-M   'P 1'
#
loop_
_entity.id
_entity.type
_entity.pdbx_description
1 polymer ?
#
loop_
_entity_poly.entity_id
_entity_poly.type
_entity_poly.pdbx_seq_one_letter_code
_entity_poly.pdbx_strand_id
1 'polypeptide(L)'
;MILNIFKIIFAYVLPLLAGYMIISLIDYKARALSRGFKFFSAFFVGKGVFTMEVFIVGIFGAPMKLPAMLAIFCFDFAVLGLLAWRQKKKFPAAGSAFSKAHLNGFRGSKILLSLVLILLVLKIGASFWQTTHVPTYEFDAWNNWDLRAKVISVEGRIQFDKNDEFYLGGGIKSYPLNDGLWKVWQAAVLGGWQEQAVNTTSVFVYIFLLGLFYFSLPENISTNWRLGSTYLFASLPFLYFHSWIPYADLEFAAYLFLTVAGMYHYLRDGHAPHLVLSALALGLSIWTKNEGFAVLLPVIVAALALALLRKQMSLRRAGYYIATAVVVVLPWLVFRFVNHLDLLSGDSSSFRFVFNRQFLGTAFNSIFLASHFNFLWLLAFGLAVTQIKTLRRNFSQQSLVFILFASFLFYNGIIIFTDKAYDLSALVRVNLQIAPLAMFYVVIAVRGLFEPLPARDK
;
A
#
# COMPACT_ATOMS: atom_id res chain seq x y z
N MET A 1 -20.41 8.48 21.88
CA MET A 1 -20.15 7.39 20.92
C MET A 1 -20.53 7.75 19.49
N ILE A 2 -21.80 8.03 19.18
CA ILE A 2 -22.26 8.33 17.80
C ILE A 2 -21.47 9.48 17.13
N LEU A 3 -21.24 10.58 17.85
CA LEU A 3 -20.44 11.70 17.33
C LEU A 3 -19.01 11.29 16.93
N ASN A 4 -18.36 10.41 17.69
CA ASN A 4 -17.01 9.93 17.37
C ASN A 4 -17.02 9.07 16.10
N ILE A 5 -18.08 8.28 15.87
CA ILE A 5 -18.24 7.52 14.62
C ILE A 5 -18.33 8.45 13.42
N PHE A 6 -19.12 9.52 13.50
CA PHE A 6 -19.20 10.52 12.43
C PHE A 6 -17.86 11.23 12.20
N LYS A 7 -17.14 11.58 13.27
CA LYS A 7 -15.79 12.17 13.19
C LYS A 7 -14.79 11.22 12.52
N ILE A 8 -14.80 9.93 12.88
CA ILE A 8 -13.97 8.91 12.22
C ILE A 8 -14.33 8.86 10.74
N ILE A 9 -15.60 8.68 10.39
CA ILE A 9 -16.05 8.64 8.98
C ILE A 9 -15.56 9.89 8.22
N PHE A 10 -15.72 11.08 8.80
CA PHE A 10 -15.24 12.33 8.22
C PHE A 10 -13.72 12.32 7.95
N ALA A 11 -12.92 11.83 8.90
CA ALA A 11 -11.47 11.74 8.76
C ALA A 11 -11.03 10.89 7.55
N TYR A 12 -11.78 9.84 7.20
CA TYR A 12 -11.49 8.99 6.03
C TYR A 12 -12.09 9.52 4.73
N VAL A 13 -13.27 10.14 4.78
CA VAL A 13 -13.99 10.61 3.58
C VAL A 13 -13.24 11.75 2.88
N LEU A 14 -12.69 12.72 3.61
CA LEU A 14 -12.02 13.87 3.00
C LEU A 14 -10.82 13.48 2.12
N PRO A 15 -9.81 12.75 2.62
CA PRO A 15 -8.71 12.18 1.81
C PRO A 15 -9.20 11.33 0.67
N LEU A 16 -10.20 10.47 0.90
CA LEU A 16 -10.78 9.64 -0.16
C LEU A 16 -11.36 10.49 -1.30
N LEU A 17 -12.06 11.58 -1.00
CA LEU A 17 -12.59 12.50 -2.01
C LEU A 17 -11.48 13.23 -2.77
N ALA A 18 -10.48 13.77 -2.06
CA ALA A 18 -9.32 14.43 -2.67
C ALA A 18 -8.56 13.47 -3.59
N GLY A 19 -8.24 12.27 -3.11
CA GLY A 19 -7.62 11.22 -3.90
C GLY A 19 -8.47 10.78 -5.08
N TYR A 20 -9.80 10.71 -4.94
CA TYR A 20 -10.69 10.36 -6.04
C TYR A 20 -10.69 11.43 -7.13
N MET A 21 -10.63 12.72 -6.75
CA MET A 21 -10.47 13.82 -7.71
C MET A 21 -9.12 13.72 -8.44
N ILE A 22 -8.01 13.50 -7.74
CA ILE A 22 -6.67 13.29 -8.32
C ILE A 22 -6.70 12.16 -9.35
N ILE A 23 -7.15 10.97 -8.95
CA ILE A 23 -7.19 9.80 -9.83
C ILE A 23 -8.14 10.02 -11.00
N SER A 24 -9.27 10.69 -10.77
CA SER A 24 -10.21 10.99 -11.84
C SER A 24 -9.64 12.00 -12.84
N LEU A 25 -8.77 12.93 -12.44
CA LEU A 25 -8.05 13.83 -13.35
C LEU A 25 -6.99 13.05 -14.15
N ILE A 26 -6.27 12.13 -13.51
CA ILE A 26 -5.29 11.25 -14.18
C ILE A 26 -5.97 10.39 -15.25
N ASP A 27 -7.14 9.82 -14.93
CA ASP A 27 -7.87 8.91 -15.81
C ASP A 27 -8.88 9.62 -16.75
N TYR A 28 -8.89 10.95 -16.80
CA TYR A 28 -9.93 11.73 -17.47
C TYR A 28 -10.12 11.37 -18.95
N LYS A 29 -9.03 11.25 -19.72
CA LYS A 29 -9.10 10.98 -21.17
C LYS A 29 -9.21 9.50 -21.51
N ALA A 30 -8.46 8.66 -20.81
CA ALA A 30 -8.35 7.25 -21.15
C ALA A 30 -9.53 6.43 -20.61
N ARG A 31 -10.11 6.81 -19.46
CA ARG A 31 -11.16 6.04 -18.76
C ARG A 31 -10.77 4.56 -18.58
N ALA A 32 -9.48 4.33 -18.38
CA ALA A 32 -8.89 2.99 -18.31
C ALA A 32 -9.09 2.35 -16.94
N LEU A 33 -9.23 3.16 -15.89
CA LEU A 33 -9.37 2.64 -14.54
C LEU A 33 -10.83 2.22 -14.28
N SER A 34 -11.04 1.02 -13.75
CA SER A 34 -12.37 0.62 -13.27
C SER A 34 -12.79 1.49 -12.09
N ARG A 35 -14.11 1.70 -11.91
CA ARG A 35 -14.62 2.58 -10.83
C ARG A 35 -14.21 2.11 -9.44
N GLY A 36 -14.26 0.79 -9.19
CA GLY A 36 -13.81 0.22 -7.93
C GLY A 36 -12.31 0.39 -7.72
N PHE A 37 -11.49 0.13 -8.75
CA PHE A 37 -10.05 0.35 -8.66
C PHE A 37 -9.73 1.82 -8.35
N LYS A 38 -10.41 2.78 -9.00
CA LYS A 38 -10.30 4.22 -8.67
C LYS A 38 -10.68 4.53 -7.23
N PHE A 39 -11.81 4.01 -6.75
CA PHE A 39 -12.29 4.27 -5.39
C PHE A 39 -11.31 3.74 -4.34
N PHE A 40 -10.83 2.50 -4.47
CA PHE A 40 -9.94 1.92 -3.47
C PHE A 40 -8.53 2.50 -3.53
N SER A 41 -8.00 2.81 -4.71
CA SER A 41 -6.71 3.50 -4.84
C SER A 41 -6.79 4.97 -4.41
N ALA A 42 -7.95 5.61 -4.51
CA ALA A 42 -8.15 7.01 -4.10
C ALA A 42 -7.89 7.22 -2.62
N PHE A 43 -8.27 6.27 -1.75
CA PHE A 43 -7.96 6.37 -0.33
C PHE A 43 -6.45 6.46 -0.09
N PHE A 44 -5.67 5.56 -0.70
CA PHE A 44 -4.22 5.54 -0.56
C PHE A 44 -3.56 6.79 -1.15
N VAL A 45 -3.94 7.20 -2.36
CA VAL A 45 -3.40 8.44 -2.96
C VAL A 45 -3.74 9.65 -2.12
N GLY A 46 -5.01 9.78 -1.69
CA GLY A 46 -5.47 10.90 -0.88
C GLY A 46 -4.78 10.97 0.48
N LYS A 47 -4.71 9.84 1.20
CA LYS A 47 -4.00 9.73 2.48
C LYS A 47 -2.54 10.14 2.34
N GLY A 48 -1.82 9.54 1.39
CA GLY A 48 -0.38 9.74 1.26
C GLY A 48 -0.01 11.14 0.76
N VAL A 49 -0.78 11.73 -0.15
CA VAL A 49 -0.58 13.12 -0.59
C VAL A 49 -0.85 14.08 0.56
N PHE A 50 -1.98 13.92 1.25
CA PHE A 50 -2.34 14.77 2.38
C PHE A 50 -1.29 14.74 3.50
N THR A 51 -0.79 13.57 3.90
CA THR A 51 0.24 13.49 4.95
C THR A 51 1.58 14.08 4.50
N MET A 52 1.91 14.00 3.20
CA MET A 52 3.08 14.69 2.64
C MET A 52 2.90 16.21 2.70
N GLU A 53 1.71 16.73 2.41
CA GLU A 53 1.42 18.18 2.50
C GLU A 53 1.45 18.66 3.96
N VAL A 54 0.85 17.90 4.89
CA VAL A 54 0.94 18.16 6.34
C VAL A 54 2.40 18.20 6.78
N PHE A 55 3.23 17.28 6.28
CA PHE A 55 4.68 17.29 6.56
C PHE A 55 5.36 18.55 6.04
N ILE A 56 5.10 18.94 4.79
CA ILE A 56 5.67 20.15 4.17
C ILE A 56 5.31 21.39 4.98
N VAL A 57 4.03 21.61 5.28
CA VAL A 57 3.62 22.79 6.08
C VAL A 57 4.15 22.72 7.50
N GLY A 58 4.31 21.50 8.04
CA GLY A 58 4.91 21.26 9.34
C GLY A 58 6.36 21.71 9.41
N ILE A 59 7.17 21.45 8.37
CA ILE A 59 8.55 21.96 8.25
C ILE A 59 8.58 23.49 8.37
N PHE A 60 7.57 24.19 7.83
CA PHE A 60 7.45 25.64 7.94
C PHE A 60 6.84 26.13 9.26
N GLY A 61 6.68 25.25 10.25
CA GLY A 61 6.22 25.59 11.59
C GLY A 61 4.70 25.73 11.72
N ALA A 62 3.92 25.26 10.73
CA ALA A 62 2.45 25.27 10.84
C ALA A 62 1.99 24.38 12.02
N PRO A 63 0.98 24.82 12.78
CA PRO A 63 0.46 24.01 13.89
C PRO A 63 -0.27 22.76 13.37
N MET A 64 -0.04 21.62 14.01
CA MET A 64 -0.70 20.34 13.74
C MET A 64 -2.12 20.31 14.35
N LYS A 65 -2.93 21.30 14.01
CA LYS A 65 -4.31 21.49 14.51
C LYS A 65 -5.32 21.37 13.37
N LEU A 66 -6.56 21.04 13.73
CA LEU A 66 -7.65 20.82 12.77
C LEU A 66 -7.83 21.97 11.76
N PRO A 67 -7.83 23.28 12.13
CA PRO A 67 -8.00 24.34 11.14
C PRO A 67 -6.91 24.40 10.07
N ALA A 68 -5.65 24.18 10.45
CA ALA A 68 -4.53 24.17 9.50
C ALA A 68 -4.65 22.99 8.53
N MET A 69 -4.99 21.81 9.05
CA MET A 69 -5.20 20.61 8.23
C MET A 69 -6.42 20.72 7.31
N LEU A 70 -7.51 21.37 7.75
CA LEU A 70 -8.67 21.66 6.90
C LEU A 70 -8.34 22.69 5.81
N ALA A 71 -7.45 23.64 6.09
CA ALA A 71 -6.99 24.61 5.09
C ALA A 71 -6.25 23.93 3.93
N ILE A 72 -5.47 22.87 4.21
CA ILE A 72 -4.85 22.02 3.17
C ILE A 72 -5.94 21.42 2.28
N PHE A 73 -6.95 20.74 2.84
CA PHE A 73 -8.04 20.20 2.02
C PHE A 73 -8.79 21.26 1.23
N CYS A 74 -9.04 22.44 1.81
CA CYS A 74 -9.69 23.54 1.09
C CYS A 74 -8.84 23.97 -0.11
N PHE A 75 -7.52 24.07 0.06
CA PHE A 75 -6.59 24.35 -1.01
C PHE A 75 -6.61 23.25 -2.08
N ASP A 76 -6.56 21.98 -1.70
CA ASP A 76 -6.61 20.86 -2.64
C ASP A 76 -7.90 20.85 -3.45
N PHE A 77 -9.06 20.99 -2.79
CA PHE A 77 -10.33 21.03 -3.48
C PHE A 77 -10.46 22.24 -4.40
N ALA A 78 -9.91 23.40 -4.03
CA ALA A 78 -9.88 24.56 -4.90
C ALA A 78 -9.01 24.31 -6.14
N VAL A 79 -7.80 23.78 -5.96
CA VAL A 79 -6.86 23.48 -7.05
C VAL A 79 -7.41 22.38 -7.96
N LEU A 80 -7.83 21.24 -7.39
CA LEU A 80 -8.38 20.12 -8.15
C LEU A 80 -9.71 20.48 -8.81
N GLY A 81 -10.54 21.31 -8.16
CA GLY A 81 -11.77 21.86 -8.72
C GLY A 81 -11.50 22.77 -9.92
N LEU A 82 -10.53 23.68 -9.82
CA LEU A 82 -10.09 24.54 -10.92
C LEU A 82 -9.55 23.72 -12.10
N LEU A 83 -8.72 22.70 -11.83
CA LEU A 83 -8.20 21.79 -12.86
C LEU A 83 -9.33 21.00 -13.55
N ALA A 84 -10.29 20.47 -12.78
CA ALA A 84 -11.44 19.76 -13.33
C ALA A 84 -12.35 20.67 -14.16
N TRP A 85 -12.57 21.91 -13.69
CA TRP A 85 -13.33 22.92 -14.42
C TRP A 85 -12.66 23.28 -15.75
N ARG A 86 -11.33 23.50 -15.75
CA ARG A 86 -10.55 23.75 -16.99
C ARG A 86 -10.63 22.58 -17.98
N GLN A 87 -10.74 21.35 -17.49
CA GLN A 87 -10.95 20.16 -18.33
C GLN A 87 -12.43 19.99 -18.79
N LYS A 88 -13.30 20.97 -18.50
CA LYS A 88 -14.76 20.95 -18.77
C LYS A 88 -15.44 19.67 -18.27
N LYS A 89 -14.98 19.18 -17.12
CA LYS A 89 -15.38 17.88 -16.61
C LYS A 89 -16.69 17.98 -15.84
N LYS A 90 -17.68 17.19 -16.25
CA LYS A 90 -18.76 16.77 -15.35
C LYS A 90 -18.24 15.58 -14.56
N PHE A 91 -18.04 15.74 -13.26
CA PHE A 91 -17.79 14.58 -12.41
C PHE A 91 -19.00 13.65 -12.54
N PRO A 92 -18.80 12.37 -12.86
CA PRO A 92 -19.92 11.43 -12.90
C PRO A 92 -20.58 11.47 -11.52
N ALA A 93 -21.88 11.72 -11.48
CA ALA A 93 -22.63 11.67 -10.24
C ALA A 93 -22.38 10.30 -9.58
N ALA A 94 -22.10 10.30 -8.27
CA ALA A 94 -21.74 9.10 -7.51
C ALA A 94 -22.80 7.96 -7.60
N GLY A 95 -24.00 8.25 -8.12
CA GLY A 95 -25.16 7.36 -8.07
C GLY A 95 -25.34 6.31 -9.17
N SER A 96 -24.58 6.28 -10.27
CA SER A 96 -24.81 5.30 -11.36
C SER A 96 -23.75 4.17 -11.45
N ALA A 97 -23.07 3.91 -10.33
CA ALA A 97 -21.68 3.45 -10.37
C ALA A 97 -21.42 1.94 -10.44
N PHE A 98 -22.36 1.07 -10.05
CA PHE A 98 -22.21 -0.39 -10.21
C PHE A 98 -22.92 -0.85 -11.47
N SER A 99 -22.17 -1.03 -12.55
CA SER A 99 -22.71 -1.68 -13.75
C SER A 99 -23.30 -3.03 -13.34
N LYS A 100 -24.59 -3.24 -13.60
CA LYS A 100 -25.26 -4.56 -13.44
C LYS A 100 -24.50 -5.68 -14.15
N ALA A 101 -23.63 -5.36 -15.12
CA ALA A 101 -22.78 -6.33 -15.81
C ALA A 101 -21.89 -7.16 -14.87
N HIS A 102 -21.41 -6.62 -13.74
CA HIS A 102 -20.64 -7.41 -12.78
C HIS A 102 -21.49 -8.39 -11.94
N LEU A 103 -22.80 -8.16 -11.86
CA LEU A 103 -23.74 -9.02 -11.14
C LEU A 103 -24.39 -10.08 -12.05
N ASN A 104 -24.47 -9.81 -13.36
CA ASN A 104 -25.17 -10.69 -14.32
C ASN A 104 -24.36 -11.93 -14.74
N GLY A 105 -23.08 -12.04 -14.39
CA GLY A 105 -22.23 -13.22 -14.65
C GLY A 105 -22.26 -14.30 -13.54
N PHE A 106 -23.18 -14.19 -12.58
CA PHE A 106 -23.15 -14.99 -11.36
C PHE A 106 -23.81 -16.36 -11.55
N ARG A 107 -23.04 -17.36 -12.00
CA ARG A 107 -23.46 -18.77 -12.08
C ARG A 107 -23.17 -19.59 -10.81
N GLY A 108 -22.58 -18.98 -9.78
CA GLY A 108 -22.34 -19.65 -8.49
C GLY A 108 -23.61 -19.74 -7.64
N SER A 109 -23.65 -20.66 -6.68
CA SER A 109 -24.74 -20.67 -5.70
C SER A 109 -24.72 -19.34 -4.94
N LYS A 110 -25.84 -18.61 -4.94
CA LYS A 110 -26.01 -17.39 -4.13
C LYS A 110 -25.63 -17.63 -2.66
N ILE A 111 -25.74 -18.89 -2.22
CA ILE A 111 -25.32 -19.37 -0.90
C ILE A 111 -23.81 -19.19 -0.69
N LEU A 112 -22.96 -19.67 -1.61
CA LEU A 112 -21.50 -19.54 -1.47
C LEU A 112 -21.08 -18.07 -1.44
N LEU A 113 -21.74 -17.22 -2.24
CA LEU A 113 -21.53 -15.78 -2.23
C LEU A 113 -21.80 -15.18 -0.86
N SER A 114 -23.02 -15.41 -0.36
CA SER A 114 -23.45 -14.89 0.94
C SER A 114 -22.52 -15.38 2.04
N LEU A 115 -22.11 -16.64 2.00
CA LEU A 115 -21.15 -17.20 2.96
C LEU A 115 -19.81 -16.47 2.92
N VAL A 116 -19.22 -16.27 1.74
CA VAL A 116 -17.94 -15.54 1.59
C VAL A 116 -18.06 -14.10 2.09
N LEU A 117 -19.15 -13.41 1.77
CA LEU A 117 -19.38 -12.04 2.23
C LEU A 117 -19.57 -11.97 3.74
N ILE A 118 -20.35 -12.89 4.32
CA ILE A 118 -20.51 -13.00 5.78
C ILE A 118 -19.17 -13.22 6.45
N LEU A 119 -18.34 -14.13 5.94
CA LEU A 119 -17.02 -14.42 6.51
C LEU A 119 -16.05 -13.22 6.41
N LEU A 120 -16.10 -12.47 5.31
CA LEU A 120 -15.34 -11.22 5.17
C LEU A 120 -15.82 -10.16 6.17
N VAL A 121 -17.13 -9.98 6.31
CA VAL A 121 -17.73 -9.05 7.28
C VAL A 121 -17.35 -9.44 8.71
N LEU A 122 -17.41 -10.73 9.06
CA LEU A 122 -17.00 -11.22 10.38
C LEU A 122 -15.53 -10.95 10.65
N LYS A 123 -14.63 -11.16 9.67
CA LYS A 123 -13.19 -10.86 9.82
C LYS A 123 -12.94 -9.37 10.01
N ILE A 124 -13.57 -8.51 9.19
CA ILE A 124 -13.43 -7.06 9.33
C ILE A 124 -14.01 -6.60 10.67
N GLY A 125 -15.17 -7.14 11.08
CA GLY A 125 -15.78 -6.85 12.38
C GLY A 125 -14.91 -7.29 13.56
N ALA A 126 -14.29 -8.47 13.47
CA ALA A 126 -13.34 -8.95 14.48
C ALA A 126 -12.09 -8.06 14.55
N SER A 127 -11.56 -7.60 13.40
CA SER A 127 -10.47 -6.64 13.34
C SER A 127 -10.82 -5.32 14.03
N PHE A 128 -11.98 -4.74 13.73
CA PHE A 128 -12.50 -3.57 14.45
C PHE A 128 -12.64 -3.80 15.95
N TRP A 129 -13.21 -4.94 16.34
CA TRP A 129 -13.37 -5.29 17.76
C TRP A 129 -12.01 -5.37 18.44
N GLN A 130 -11.03 -6.04 17.84
CA GLN A 130 -9.67 -6.17 18.38
C GLN A 130 -8.99 -4.81 18.52
N THR A 131 -8.97 -3.97 17.48
CA THR A 131 -8.35 -2.64 17.56
C THR A 131 -8.99 -1.74 18.61
N THR A 132 -10.30 -1.89 18.85
CA THR A 132 -11.03 -1.05 19.81
C THR A 132 -11.02 -1.56 21.25
N HIS A 133 -10.68 -2.84 21.49
CA HIS A 133 -10.72 -3.45 22.81
C HIS A 133 -9.37 -3.95 23.30
N VAL A 134 -8.41 -4.20 22.41
CA VAL A 134 -7.07 -4.68 22.74
C VAL A 134 -6.11 -3.50 22.73
N PRO A 135 -5.39 -3.24 23.84
CA PRO A 135 -4.37 -2.18 23.85
C PRO A 135 -3.25 -2.51 22.86
N THR A 136 -2.60 -1.50 22.32
CA THR A 136 -1.42 -1.72 21.49
C THR A 136 -0.26 -2.15 22.38
N TYR A 137 0.14 -3.42 22.26
CA TYR A 137 1.17 -4.04 23.11
C TYR A 137 2.46 -4.39 22.34
N GLU A 138 2.40 -4.34 21.01
CA GLU A 138 3.54 -4.62 20.15
C GLU A 138 4.54 -3.47 20.19
N PHE A 139 5.80 -3.76 20.56
CA PHE A 139 6.81 -2.72 20.81
C PHE A 139 7.00 -1.77 19.63
N ASP A 140 7.14 -2.31 18.42
CA ASP A 140 7.34 -1.47 17.22
C ASP A 140 6.08 -0.68 16.86
N ALA A 141 4.89 -1.22 17.12
CA ALA A 141 3.62 -0.53 16.92
C ALA A 141 3.50 0.70 17.83
N TRP A 142 3.72 0.44 19.12
CA TRP A 142 3.68 1.46 20.15
C TRP A 142 4.78 2.52 19.98
N ASN A 143 6.03 2.09 19.79
CA ASN A 143 7.19 3.00 19.81
C ASN A 143 7.35 3.82 18.53
N ASN A 144 7.22 3.20 17.35
CA ASN A 144 7.56 3.87 16.09
C ASN A 144 6.36 4.58 15.45
N TRP A 145 5.14 4.13 15.74
CA TRP A 145 3.94 4.62 15.06
C TRP A 145 3.03 5.40 16.02
N ASP A 146 2.63 4.81 17.14
CA ASP A 146 1.65 5.43 18.05
C ASP A 146 2.26 6.53 18.91
N LEU A 147 3.38 6.27 19.60
CA LEU A 147 4.09 7.26 20.42
C LEU A 147 4.46 8.48 19.58
N ARG A 148 5.01 8.24 18.38
CA ARG A 148 5.35 9.28 17.43
C ARG A 148 4.19 10.20 17.10
N ALA A 149 3.07 9.61 16.70
CA ALA A 149 1.86 10.38 16.38
C ALA A 149 1.29 11.09 17.60
N LYS A 150 1.32 10.44 18.77
CA LYS A 150 0.84 11.00 20.02
C LYS A 150 1.63 12.24 20.43
N VAL A 151 2.95 12.19 20.37
CA VAL A 151 3.79 13.35 20.68
C VAL A 151 3.49 14.51 19.73
N ILE A 152 3.48 14.27 18.41
CA ILE A 152 3.17 15.33 17.44
C ILE A 152 1.77 15.91 17.67
N SER A 153 0.79 15.07 18.01
CA SER A 153 -0.58 15.49 18.28
C SER A 153 -0.71 16.30 19.57
N VAL A 154 0.01 15.94 20.65
CA VAL A 154 -0.06 16.61 21.95
C VAL A 154 0.71 17.93 21.91
N GLU A 155 1.90 17.94 21.31
CA GLU A 155 2.72 19.13 21.13
C GLU A 155 2.12 20.10 20.10
N GLY A 156 1.27 19.59 19.20
CA GLY A 156 0.66 20.38 18.13
C GLY A 156 1.67 20.88 17.11
N ARG A 157 2.84 20.25 17.00
CA ARG A 157 3.92 20.55 16.05
C ARG A 157 4.81 19.31 15.85
N ILE A 158 5.54 19.28 14.74
CA ILE A 158 6.61 18.30 14.53
C ILE A 158 7.86 18.84 15.22
N GLN A 159 8.46 18.08 16.14
CA GLN A 159 9.68 18.51 16.82
C GLN A 159 10.89 18.33 15.91
N PHE A 160 11.58 19.41 15.58
CA PHE A 160 12.73 19.42 14.67
C PHE A 160 14.07 19.68 15.37
N ASP A 161 14.07 19.88 16.69
CA ASP A 161 15.32 19.92 17.45
C ASP A 161 15.91 18.51 17.56
N LYS A 162 17.10 18.30 16.99
CA LYS A 162 17.80 17.01 16.99
C LYS A 162 18.24 16.56 18.37
N ASN A 163 18.37 17.50 19.31
CA ASN A 163 18.75 17.24 20.70
C ASN A 163 17.56 16.84 21.57
N ASP A 164 16.34 17.04 21.08
CA ASP A 164 15.12 16.62 21.76
C ASP A 164 14.95 15.09 21.63
N GLU A 165 14.58 14.44 22.72
CA GLU A 165 14.35 12.98 22.75
C GLU A 165 13.22 12.54 21.82
N PHE A 166 12.26 13.45 21.55
CA PHE A 166 11.15 13.27 20.64
C PHE A 166 11.36 13.95 19.30
N TYR A 167 12.60 14.12 18.84
CA TYR A 167 12.87 14.53 17.46
C TYR A 167 12.03 13.71 16.46
N LEU A 168 11.25 14.40 15.62
CA LEU A 168 10.25 13.83 14.69
C LEU A 168 9.13 13.00 15.35
N GLY A 169 8.81 13.28 16.61
CA GLY A 169 7.86 12.54 17.45
C GLY A 169 8.49 11.36 18.20
N GLY A 170 9.76 11.00 17.94
CA GLY A 170 10.45 9.87 18.56
C GLY A 170 10.31 8.52 17.82
N GLY A 171 11.08 7.52 18.26
CA GLY A 171 11.26 6.22 17.57
C GLY A 171 12.41 6.23 16.55
N ILE A 172 12.36 5.36 15.54
CA ILE A 172 13.39 5.25 14.49
C ILE A 172 13.37 6.51 13.60
N LYS A 173 14.33 7.42 13.82
CA LYS A 173 14.41 8.75 13.18
C LYS A 173 14.43 8.72 11.65
N SER A 174 14.94 7.63 11.06
CA SER A 174 15.01 7.47 9.61
C SER A 174 13.69 7.06 8.97
N TYR A 175 12.65 6.72 9.75
CA TYR A 175 11.34 6.39 9.19
C TYR A 175 10.56 7.65 8.79
N PRO A 176 9.96 7.66 7.59
CA PRO A 176 9.01 8.69 7.19
C PRO A 176 7.84 8.86 8.17
N LEU A 177 7.11 9.97 8.03
CA LEU A 177 6.03 10.34 8.95
C LEU A 177 4.61 10.05 8.43
N ASN A 178 4.43 9.33 7.31
CA ASN A 178 3.11 9.14 6.71
C ASN A 178 2.07 8.53 7.68
N ASP A 179 2.35 7.36 8.27
CA ASP A 179 1.42 6.73 9.23
C ASP A 179 1.20 7.62 10.47
N GLY A 180 2.29 8.19 11.00
CA GLY A 180 2.23 9.05 12.17
C GLY A 180 1.36 10.29 11.96
N LEU A 181 1.56 11.04 10.87
CA LEU A 181 0.78 12.23 10.54
C LEU A 181 -0.68 11.90 10.20
N TRP A 182 -0.94 10.71 9.68
CA TRP A 182 -2.31 10.24 9.50
C TRP A 182 -3.04 10.04 10.83
N LYS A 183 -2.36 9.51 11.84
CA LYS A 183 -2.91 9.39 13.21
C LYS A 183 -3.07 10.75 13.87
N VAL A 184 -2.15 11.71 13.63
CA VAL A 184 -2.29 13.11 14.09
C VAL A 184 -3.55 13.76 13.49
N TRP A 185 -3.82 13.55 12.19
CA TRP A 185 -5.06 14.02 11.56
C TRP A 185 -6.31 13.45 12.22
N GLN A 186 -6.34 12.14 12.48
CA GLN A 186 -7.47 11.53 13.18
C GLN A 186 -7.64 12.08 14.59
N ALA A 187 -6.55 12.24 15.35
CA ALA A 187 -6.60 12.86 16.67
C ALA A 187 -7.14 14.30 16.61
N ALA A 188 -6.72 15.10 15.62
CA ALA A 188 -7.22 16.45 15.41
C ALA A 188 -8.72 16.49 15.10
N VAL A 189 -9.23 15.58 14.26
CA VAL A 189 -10.67 15.45 13.97
C VAL A 189 -11.47 14.97 15.18
N LEU A 190 -10.89 14.07 15.98
CA LEU A 190 -11.50 13.59 17.22
C LEU A 190 -11.55 14.69 18.30
N GLY A 191 -10.64 15.66 18.22
CA GLY A 191 -10.47 16.73 19.21
C GLY A 191 -9.48 16.39 20.31
N GLY A 192 -8.66 15.35 20.11
CA GLY A 192 -7.68 14.85 21.07
C GLY A 192 -7.25 13.42 20.76
N TRP A 193 -6.17 12.97 21.40
CA TRP A 193 -5.65 11.62 21.22
C TRP A 193 -6.57 10.58 21.87
N GLN A 194 -7.04 9.61 21.07
CA GLN A 194 -7.81 8.46 21.52
C GLN A 194 -7.25 7.21 20.83
N GLU A 195 -6.41 6.46 21.55
CA GLU A 195 -5.61 5.32 21.05
C GLU A 195 -6.44 4.37 20.18
N GLN A 196 -7.57 3.88 20.72
CA GLN A 196 -8.44 2.92 20.05
C GLN A 196 -9.02 3.46 18.74
N ALA A 197 -9.30 4.76 18.69
CA ALA A 197 -9.92 5.39 17.53
C ALA A 197 -8.88 5.69 16.43
N VAL A 198 -7.70 6.20 16.77
CA VAL A 198 -6.64 6.47 15.80
C VAL A 198 -6.05 5.19 15.21
N ASN A 199 -6.05 4.10 15.98
CA ASN A 199 -5.55 2.80 15.54
C ASN A 199 -6.51 2.06 14.60
N THR A 200 -7.76 2.54 14.44
CA THR A 200 -8.66 2.03 13.39
C THR A 200 -8.10 2.16 11.98
N THR A 201 -7.04 2.97 11.81
CA THR A 201 -6.24 3.07 10.58
C THR A 201 -5.93 1.71 9.96
N SER A 202 -5.40 0.76 10.72
CA SER A 202 -5.05 -0.56 10.17
C SER A 202 -6.26 -1.29 9.59
N VAL A 203 -7.42 -1.14 10.22
CA VAL A 203 -8.66 -1.78 9.77
C VAL A 203 -9.13 -1.16 8.45
N PHE A 204 -9.08 0.17 8.34
CA PHE A 204 -9.42 0.84 7.08
C PHE A 204 -8.41 0.52 5.98
N VAL A 205 -7.11 0.56 6.25
CA VAL A 205 -6.08 0.13 5.29
C VAL A 205 -6.33 -1.30 4.83
N TYR A 206 -6.69 -2.21 5.74
CA TYR A 206 -7.05 -3.58 5.43
C TYR A 206 -8.25 -3.67 4.47
N ILE A 207 -9.37 -3.01 4.80
CA ILE A 207 -10.58 -2.98 3.96
C ILE A 207 -10.25 -2.44 2.56
N PHE A 208 -9.52 -1.32 2.51
CA PHE A 208 -9.17 -0.69 1.25
C PHE A 208 -8.20 -1.53 0.42
N LEU A 209 -7.28 -2.25 1.06
CA LEU A 209 -6.39 -3.21 0.40
C LEU A 209 -7.17 -4.42 -0.15
N LEU A 210 -8.14 -4.97 0.58
CA LEU A 210 -9.00 -6.05 0.08
C LEU A 210 -9.81 -5.60 -1.14
N GLY A 211 -10.40 -4.41 -1.08
CA GLY A 211 -11.12 -3.83 -2.22
C GLY A 211 -10.19 -3.55 -3.40
N LEU A 212 -9.01 -3.00 -3.15
CA LEU A 212 -8.00 -2.76 -4.19
C LEU A 212 -7.57 -4.08 -4.83
N PHE A 213 -7.32 -5.12 -4.06
CA PHE A 213 -7.00 -6.47 -4.54
C PHE A 213 -8.10 -7.01 -5.46
N TYR A 214 -9.36 -7.00 -4.98
CA TYR A 214 -10.51 -7.46 -5.74
C TYR A 214 -10.64 -6.75 -7.11
N PHE A 215 -10.53 -5.42 -7.12
CA PHE A 215 -10.68 -4.62 -8.34
C PHE A 215 -9.41 -4.57 -9.21
N SER A 216 -8.27 -5.03 -8.71
CA SER A 216 -7.04 -5.23 -9.48
C SER A 216 -7.05 -6.51 -10.29
N LEU A 217 -7.90 -7.48 -9.95
CA LEU A 217 -7.99 -8.74 -10.71
C LEU A 217 -8.48 -8.48 -12.15
N PRO A 218 -7.90 -9.15 -13.16
CA PRO A 218 -8.31 -9.02 -14.57
C PRO A 218 -9.82 -9.15 -14.80
N GLU A 219 -10.39 -8.35 -15.71
CA GLU A 219 -11.84 -8.28 -16.00
C GLU A 219 -12.48 -9.60 -16.42
N ASN A 220 -11.71 -10.49 -17.05
CA ASN A 220 -12.13 -11.82 -17.45
C ASN A 220 -12.16 -12.86 -16.31
N ILE A 221 -11.80 -12.47 -15.07
CA ILE A 221 -11.96 -13.32 -13.89
C ILE A 221 -13.38 -13.13 -13.34
N SER A 222 -14.12 -14.24 -13.24
CA SER A 222 -15.50 -14.25 -12.74
C SER A 222 -15.61 -13.71 -11.32
N THR A 223 -16.76 -13.12 -11.00
CA THR A 223 -17.06 -12.55 -9.67
C THR A 223 -16.82 -13.56 -8.54
N ASN A 224 -17.22 -14.83 -8.72
CA ASN A 224 -16.97 -15.90 -7.74
C ASN A 224 -15.49 -16.06 -7.43
N TRP A 225 -14.68 -16.11 -8.49
CA TRP A 225 -13.24 -16.33 -8.36
C TRP A 225 -12.57 -15.14 -7.69
N ARG A 226 -12.99 -13.91 -8.03
CA ARG A 226 -12.50 -12.70 -7.36
C ARG A 226 -12.82 -12.69 -5.88
N LEU A 227 -14.07 -13.01 -5.51
CA LEU A 227 -14.49 -13.04 -4.11
C LEU A 227 -13.81 -14.15 -3.33
N GLY A 228 -13.77 -15.37 -3.87
CA GLY A 228 -13.06 -16.50 -3.25
C GLY A 228 -11.58 -16.18 -3.05
N SER A 229 -10.93 -15.60 -4.06
CA SER A 229 -9.53 -15.17 -3.97
C SER A 229 -9.32 -14.05 -2.94
N THR A 230 -10.24 -13.08 -2.87
CA THR A 230 -10.18 -11.99 -1.88
C THR A 230 -10.40 -12.52 -0.47
N TYR A 231 -11.26 -13.51 -0.28
CA TYR A 231 -11.43 -14.19 0.99
C TYR A 231 -10.20 -14.99 1.40
N LEU A 232 -9.58 -15.73 0.48
CA LEU A 232 -8.33 -16.44 0.74
C LEU A 232 -7.22 -15.47 1.12
N PHE A 233 -7.13 -14.32 0.43
CA PHE A 233 -6.21 -13.24 0.76
C PHE A 233 -6.48 -12.67 2.17
N ALA A 234 -7.74 -12.34 2.47
CA ALA A 234 -8.19 -11.90 3.80
C ALA A 234 -8.03 -12.97 4.91
N SER A 235 -7.78 -14.22 4.52
CA SER A 235 -7.61 -15.34 5.43
C SER A 235 -6.14 -15.69 5.68
N LEU A 236 -5.18 -14.94 5.11
CA LEU A 236 -3.78 -15.05 5.48
C LEU A 236 -3.63 -14.63 6.96
N PRO A 237 -3.22 -15.53 7.87
CA PRO A 237 -3.25 -15.26 9.30
C PRO A 237 -2.46 -14.01 9.71
N PHE A 238 -1.28 -13.81 9.11
CA PHE A 238 -0.43 -12.67 9.45
C PHE A 238 -0.91 -11.34 8.85
N LEU A 239 -1.61 -11.39 7.70
CA LEU A 239 -2.31 -10.21 7.15
C LEU A 239 -3.47 -9.80 8.05
N TYR A 240 -4.24 -10.77 8.53
CA TYR A 240 -5.31 -10.53 9.49
C TYR A 240 -4.75 -9.96 10.81
N PHE A 241 -3.64 -10.50 11.33
CA PHE A 241 -2.98 -9.97 12.52
C PHE A 241 -2.62 -8.47 12.36
N HIS A 242 -2.09 -8.08 11.21
CA HIS A 242 -1.77 -6.67 10.91
C HIS A 242 -2.99 -5.81 10.61
N SER A 243 -4.17 -6.39 10.41
CA SER A 243 -5.39 -5.60 10.19
C SER A 243 -5.83 -4.85 11.43
N TRP A 244 -5.48 -5.33 12.63
CA TRP A 244 -5.92 -4.72 13.89
C TRP A 244 -4.79 -4.16 14.75
N ILE A 245 -3.53 -4.42 14.38
CA ILE A 245 -2.35 -3.83 15.01
C ILE A 245 -1.86 -2.66 14.16
N PRO A 246 -1.59 -1.48 14.76
CA PRO A 246 -1.34 -0.22 14.05
C PRO A 246 0.07 -0.11 13.44
N TYR A 247 0.50 -1.15 12.72
CA TYR A 247 1.77 -1.20 11.98
C TYR A 247 1.70 -0.52 10.62
N ALA A 248 2.73 0.26 10.28
CA ALA A 248 2.88 0.83 8.93
C ALA A 248 3.13 -0.23 7.83
N ASP A 249 3.42 -1.49 8.19
CA ASP A 249 3.68 -2.58 7.25
C ASP A 249 2.49 -2.87 6.33
N LEU A 250 1.27 -2.83 6.88
CA LEU A 250 0.08 -3.08 6.08
C LEU A 250 -0.19 -1.93 5.11
N GLU A 251 0.04 -0.69 5.54
CA GLU A 251 -0.06 0.48 4.67
C GLU A 251 0.99 0.43 3.56
N PHE A 252 2.23 0.12 3.91
CA PHE A 252 3.30 -0.05 2.95
C PHE A 252 2.99 -1.17 1.95
N ALA A 253 2.48 -2.31 2.42
CA ALA A 253 2.02 -3.42 1.57
C ALA A 253 0.97 -2.96 0.56
N ALA A 254 0.07 -2.05 0.95
CA ALA A 254 -0.94 -1.51 0.06
C ALA A 254 -0.38 -0.59 -1.02
N TYR A 255 0.55 0.32 -0.69
CA TYR A 255 1.24 1.13 -1.71
C TYR A 255 2.13 0.29 -2.63
N LEU A 256 2.84 -0.69 -2.08
CA LEU A 256 3.63 -1.63 -2.87
C LEU A 256 2.71 -2.42 -3.82
N PHE A 257 1.58 -2.92 -3.32
CA PHE A 257 0.59 -3.60 -4.14
C PHE A 257 0.05 -2.69 -5.25
N LEU A 258 -0.35 -1.46 -4.94
CA LEU A 258 -0.83 -0.49 -5.91
C LEU A 258 0.24 -0.16 -6.99
N THR A 259 1.49 -0.04 -6.56
CA THR A 259 2.64 0.18 -7.45
C THR A 259 2.74 -0.93 -8.48
N VAL A 260 2.78 -2.19 -8.03
CA VAL A 260 3.00 -3.32 -8.94
C VAL A 260 1.73 -3.68 -9.73
N ALA A 261 0.54 -3.59 -9.13
CA ALA A 261 -0.72 -3.81 -9.84
C ALA A 261 -0.92 -2.77 -10.95
N GLY A 262 -0.62 -1.49 -10.68
CA GLY A 262 -0.64 -0.44 -11.71
C GLY A 262 0.38 -0.70 -12.82
N MET A 263 1.61 -1.09 -12.48
CA MET A 263 2.61 -1.46 -13.49
C MET A 263 2.16 -2.66 -14.34
N TYR A 264 1.61 -3.69 -13.70
CA TYR A 264 1.08 -4.88 -14.36
C TYR A 264 -0.01 -4.53 -15.38
N HIS A 265 -1.01 -3.74 -15.00
CA HIS A 265 -2.07 -3.30 -15.91
C HIS A 265 -1.55 -2.39 -17.02
N TYR A 266 -0.60 -1.49 -16.73
CA TYR A 266 0.04 -0.70 -17.78
C TYR A 266 0.79 -1.57 -18.79
N LEU A 267 1.58 -2.56 -18.34
CA LEU A 267 2.29 -3.47 -19.25
C LEU A 267 1.32 -4.37 -20.02
N ARG A 268 0.16 -4.68 -19.44
CA ARG A 268 -0.88 -5.51 -20.08
C ARG A 268 -1.75 -4.74 -21.08
N ASP A 269 -2.06 -3.47 -20.83
CA ASP A 269 -3.09 -2.73 -21.58
C ASP A 269 -2.55 -1.44 -22.24
N GLY A 270 -1.39 -0.95 -21.80
CA GLY A 270 -0.72 0.23 -22.35
C GLY A 270 -1.29 1.57 -21.91
N HIS A 271 -2.32 1.59 -21.06
CA HIS A 271 -2.99 2.82 -20.64
C HIS A 271 -2.20 3.60 -19.60
N ALA A 272 -1.88 4.86 -19.92
CA ALA A 272 -1.06 5.75 -19.09
C ALA A 272 -1.55 5.97 -17.64
N PRO A 273 -2.86 6.04 -17.33
CA PRO A 273 -3.31 6.23 -15.94
C PRO A 273 -2.79 5.18 -14.96
N HIS A 274 -2.67 3.92 -15.40
CA HIS A 274 -2.10 2.86 -14.57
C HIS A 274 -0.62 3.10 -14.26
N LEU A 275 0.15 3.61 -15.23
CA LEU A 275 1.56 3.92 -15.06
C LEU A 275 1.77 5.11 -14.11
N VAL A 276 0.98 6.16 -14.26
CA VAL A 276 1.04 7.34 -13.38
C VAL A 276 0.66 6.95 -11.96
N LEU A 277 -0.43 6.20 -11.77
CA LEU A 277 -0.85 5.75 -10.44
C LEU A 277 0.18 4.83 -9.79
N SER A 278 0.80 3.95 -10.58
CA SER A 278 1.92 3.11 -10.14
C SER A 278 3.10 3.95 -9.67
N ALA A 279 3.47 5.01 -10.41
CA ALA A 279 4.55 5.93 -10.01
C ALA A 279 4.22 6.73 -8.74
N LEU A 280 2.99 7.24 -8.61
CA LEU A 280 2.53 7.92 -7.41
C LEU A 280 2.61 6.98 -6.20
N ALA A 281 2.12 5.76 -6.35
CA ALA A 281 2.17 4.74 -5.30
C ALA A 281 3.62 4.36 -4.92
N LEU A 282 4.56 4.35 -5.87
CA LEU A 282 5.98 4.14 -5.56
C LEU A 282 6.52 5.27 -4.68
N GLY A 283 6.28 6.53 -5.05
CA GLY A 283 6.67 7.68 -4.22
C GLY A 283 6.07 7.61 -2.82
N LEU A 284 4.78 7.29 -2.73
CA LEU A 284 4.08 7.13 -1.44
C LEU A 284 4.56 5.92 -0.63
N SER A 285 4.99 4.84 -1.27
CA SER A 285 5.62 3.70 -0.58
C SER A 285 6.94 4.10 0.09
N ILE A 286 7.76 4.92 -0.58
CA ILE A 286 9.00 5.50 -0.03
C ILE A 286 8.67 6.47 1.10
N TRP A 287 7.59 7.25 0.96
CA TRP A 287 7.07 8.12 2.03
C TRP A 287 6.44 7.34 3.19
N THR A 288 6.25 6.03 3.09
CA THR A 288 5.67 5.23 4.17
C THR A 288 6.74 4.49 4.96
N LYS A 289 7.68 3.84 4.26
CA LYS A 289 8.77 3.07 4.89
C LYS A 289 10.05 3.12 4.07
N ASN A 290 11.19 2.97 4.73
CA ASN A 290 12.51 2.97 4.09
C ASN A 290 12.70 1.81 3.10
N GLU A 291 12.00 0.70 3.33
CA GLU A 291 11.95 -0.45 2.43
C GLU A 291 11.44 -0.08 1.03
N GLY A 292 10.61 0.96 0.91
CA GLY A 292 10.22 1.52 -0.39
C GLY A 292 11.41 2.04 -1.19
N PHE A 293 12.37 2.65 -0.51
CA PHE A 293 13.60 3.15 -1.13
C PHE A 293 14.65 2.05 -1.28
N ALA A 294 14.88 1.27 -0.22
CA ALA A 294 15.99 0.30 -0.16
C ALA A 294 15.72 -0.97 -0.97
N VAL A 295 14.45 -1.39 -1.09
CA VAL A 295 14.08 -2.66 -1.73
C VAL A 295 13.23 -2.41 -2.96
N LEU A 296 12.07 -1.75 -2.79
CA LEU A 296 11.10 -1.65 -3.89
C LEU A 296 11.63 -0.82 -5.06
N LEU A 297 12.24 0.34 -4.81
CA LEU A 297 12.76 1.21 -5.87
C LEU A 297 13.80 0.50 -6.78
N PRO A 298 14.87 -0.14 -6.26
CA PRO A 298 15.80 -0.92 -7.08
C PRO A 298 15.12 -2.01 -7.92
N VAL A 299 14.16 -2.74 -7.34
CA VAL A 299 13.43 -3.80 -8.04
C VAL A 299 12.57 -3.20 -9.18
N ILE A 300 11.92 -2.07 -8.94
CA ILE A 300 11.14 -1.37 -9.96
C ILE A 300 12.05 -0.80 -11.06
N VAL A 301 13.21 -0.23 -10.72
CA VAL A 301 14.18 0.24 -11.73
C VAL A 301 14.65 -0.94 -12.60
N ALA A 302 14.94 -2.09 -12.01
CA ALA A 302 15.29 -3.29 -12.77
C ALA A 302 14.14 -3.77 -13.66
N ALA A 303 12.89 -3.73 -13.19
CA ALA A 303 11.72 -4.07 -14.00
C ALA A 303 11.50 -3.09 -15.16
N LEU A 304 11.72 -1.79 -14.94
CA LEU A 304 11.68 -0.76 -15.98
C LEU A 304 12.78 -0.96 -17.01
N ALA A 305 14.01 -1.25 -16.58
CA ALA A 305 15.12 -1.57 -17.47
C ALA A 305 14.78 -2.79 -18.33
N LEU A 306 14.23 -3.85 -17.74
CA LEU A 306 13.76 -5.01 -18.47
C LEU A 306 12.66 -4.65 -19.49
N ALA A 307 11.70 -3.80 -19.11
CA ALA A 307 10.64 -3.32 -20.01
C ALA A 307 11.19 -2.49 -21.18
N LEU A 308 12.21 -1.66 -20.95
CA LEU A 308 12.90 -0.90 -21.99
C LEU A 308 13.66 -1.83 -22.94
N LEU A 309 14.45 -2.79 -22.41
CA LEU A 309 15.20 -3.77 -23.20
C LEU A 309 14.27 -4.64 -24.07
N ARG A 310 13.06 -4.95 -23.58
CA ARG A 310 12.04 -5.71 -24.31
C ARG A 310 11.14 -4.84 -25.19
N LYS A 311 11.41 -3.53 -25.28
CA LYS A 311 10.63 -2.54 -26.03
C LYS A 311 9.14 -2.49 -25.65
N GLN A 312 8.82 -2.86 -24.40
CA GLN A 312 7.47 -2.83 -23.83
C GLN A 312 7.13 -1.46 -23.23
N MET A 313 8.16 -0.64 -23.01
CA MET A 313 8.04 0.74 -22.57
C MET A 313 9.05 1.60 -23.34
N SER A 314 8.74 2.87 -23.60
CA SER A 314 9.69 3.82 -24.16
C SER A 314 10.47 4.54 -23.07
N LEU A 315 11.69 5.01 -23.37
CA LEU A 315 12.53 5.75 -22.43
C LEU A 315 11.82 6.97 -21.83
N ARG A 316 11.04 7.68 -22.66
CA ARG A 316 10.22 8.82 -22.22
C ARG A 316 9.21 8.44 -21.14
N ARG A 317 8.52 7.29 -21.29
CA ARG A 317 7.52 6.82 -20.31
C ARG A 317 8.20 6.35 -19.01
N ALA A 318 9.34 5.67 -19.11
CA ALA A 318 10.14 5.30 -17.94
C ALA A 318 10.66 6.55 -17.20
N GLY A 319 11.14 7.56 -17.93
CA GLY A 319 11.56 8.85 -17.37
C GLY A 319 10.42 9.56 -16.64
N TYR A 320 9.22 9.62 -17.23
CA TYR A 320 8.04 10.19 -16.56
C TYR A 320 7.62 9.40 -15.33
N TYR A 321 7.73 8.07 -15.37
CA TYR A 321 7.45 7.23 -14.21
C TYR A 321 8.37 7.58 -13.04
N ILE A 322 9.69 7.59 -13.27
CA ILE A 322 10.66 7.92 -12.22
C ILE A 322 10.51 9.36 -11.74
N ALA A 323 10.35 10.32 -12.65
CA ALA A 323 10.15 11.72 -12.30
C ALA A 323 8.90 11.92 -11.43
N THR A 324 7.79 11.23 -11.74
CA THR A 324 6.56 11.30 -10.94
C THR A 324 6.79 10.74 -9.54
N ALA A 325 7.42 9.57 -9.41
CA ALA A 325 7.73 8.99 -8.10
C ALA A 325 8.66 9.89 -7.27
N VAL A 326 9.70 10.45 -7.91
CA VAL A 326 10.65 11.37 -7.27
C VAL A 326 9.95 12.62 -6.80
N VAL A 327 9.13 13.29 -7.63
CA VAL A 327 8.41 14.52 -7.24
C VAL A 327 7.54 14.29 -6.01
N VAL A 328 6.83 13.16 -5.94
CA VAL A 328 6.00 12.83 -4.78
C VAL A 328 6.82 12.72 -3.50
N VAL A 329 7.97 12.05 -3.54
CA VAL A 329 8.77 11.78 -2.33
C VAL A 329 9.87 12.82 -2.07
N LEU A 330 10.07 13.76 -2.99
CA LEU A 330 11.14 14.75 -2.94
C LEU A 330 11.19 15.53 -1.62
N PRO A 331 10.07 16.01 -1.04
CA PRO A 331 10.13 16.77 0.21
C PRO A 331 10.78 15.97 1.35
N TRP A 332 10.43 14.70 1.48
CA TRP A 332 11.03 13.81 2.48
C TRP A 332 12.51 13.53 2.18
N LEU A 333 12.87 13.25 0.93
CA LEU A 333 14.26 12.97 0.57
C LEU A 333 15.17 14.19 0.79
N VAL A 334 14.69 15.39 0.47
CA VAL A 334 15.41 16.65 0.74
C VAL A 334 15.55 16.86 2.25
N PHE A 335 14.46 16.72 3.01
CA PHE A 335 14.50 16.86 4.46
C PHE A 335 15.49 15.88 5.10
N ARG A 336 15.45 14.62 4.67
CA ARG A 336 16.36 13.55 5.10
C ARG A 336 17.82 13.91 4.84
N PHE A 337 18.12 14.36 3.62
CA PHE A 337 19.46 14.73 3.21
C PHE A 337 20.01 15.91 4.03
N VAL A 338 19.24 16.99 4.16
CA VAL A 338 19.61 18.18 4.94
C VAL A 338 19.81 17.85 6.41
N ASN A 339 19.03 16.92 6.97
CA ASN A 339 19.12 16.56 8.38
C ASN A 339 20.10 15.41 8.68
N HIS A 340 20.79 14.87 7.67
CA HIS A 340 21.71 13.74 7.80
C HIS A 340 21.06 12.51 8.45
N LEU A 341 19.81 12.19 8.10
CA LEU A 341 19.17 10.97 8.61
C LEU A 341 19.67 9.76 7.80
N ASP A 342 19.92 8.64 8.49
CA ASP A 342 20.37 7.38 7.91
C ASP A 342 19.50 6.93 6.73
N LEU A 343 20.12 6.23 5.75
CA LEU A 343 19.45 5.67 4.57
C LEU A 343 18.59 4.43 4.91
N LEU A 344 19.02 3.68 5.91
CA LEU A 344 18.35 2.46 6.37
C LEU A 344 17.70 2.71 7.74
N SER A 345 16.86 1.78 8.19
CA SER A 345 16.37 1.79 9.57
C SER A 345 17.52 1.54 10.54
N GLY A 346 17.62 2.37 11.57
CA GLY A 346 18.68 2.29 12.59
C GLY A 346 19.98 2.98 12.17
N ASP A 347 20.97 2.92 13.07
CA ASP A 347 22.31 3.47 12.86
C ASP A 347 23.01 2.67 11.75
N SER A 348 22.99 3.22 10.54
CA SER A 348 23.45 2.54 9.33
C SER A 348 24.96 2.31 9.33
N SER A 349 25.71 3.05 10.17
CA SER A 349 27.15 2.89 10.35
C SER A 349 27.53 1.56 11.00
N SER A 350 26.55 0.84 11.56
CA SER A 350 26.78 -0.40 12.29
C SER A 350 26.44 -1.69 11.52
N PHE A 351 25.93 -1.61 10.28
CA PHE A 351 25.61 -2.81 9.50
C PHE A 351 26.87 -3.58 9.12
N ARG A 352 26.97 -4.82 9.60
CA ARG A 352 28.00 -5.76 9.17
C ARG A 352 27.38 -6.80 8.26
N PHE A 353 28.06 -7.06 7.15
CA PHE A 353 27.72 -8.18 6.29
C PHE A 353 28.10 -9.47 7.02
N VAL A 354 27.08 -10.23 7.43
CA VAL A 354 27.25 -11.50 8.16
C VAL A 354 26.33 -12.52 7.57
N PHE A 355 26.84 -13.71 7.24
CA PHE A 355 26.01 -14.80 6.76
C PHE A 355 25.41 -15.61 7.91
N ASN A 356 24.09 -15.53 8.05
CA ASN A 356 23.34 -16.06 9.17
C ASN A 356 22.90 -17.50 8.93
N ARG A 357 23.88 -18.42 8.84
CA ARG A 357 23.61 -19.83 8.50
C ARG A 357 22.58 -20.48 9.44
N GLN A 358 22.65 -20.19 10.74
CA GLN A 358 21.72 -20.72 11.74
C GLN A 358 20.28 -20.25 11.51
N PHE A 359 20.10 -19.08 10.89
CA PHE A 359 18.79 -18.50 10.63
C PHE A 359 18.09 -19.13 9.41
N LEU A 360 18.81 -19.81 8.50
CA LEU A 360 18.22 -20.38 7.29
C LEU A 360 17.10 -21.38 7.59
N GLY A 361 17.32 -22.28 8.56
CA GLY A 361 16.33 -23.27 8.96
C GLY A 361 15.07 -22.63 9.54
N THR A 362 15.26 -21.67 10.45
CA THR A 362 14.15 -20.94 11.09
C THR A 362 13.42 -20.05 10.09
N ALA A 363 14.14 -19.40 9.18
CA ALA A 363 13.56 -18.59 8.12
C ALA A 363 12.72 -19.43 7.15
N PHE A 364 13.26 -20.58 6.72
CA PHE A 364 12.53 -21.52 5.89
C PHE A 364 11.26 -22.00 6.59
N ASN A 365 11.36 -22.42 7.85
CA ASN A 365 10.21 -22.83 8.63
C ASN A 365 9.18 -21.69 8.76
N SER A 366 9.62 -20.49 9.13
CA SER A 366 8.74 -19.35 9.38
C SER A 366 7.98 -18.86 8.14
N ILE A 367 8.64 -18.91 6.96
CA ILE A 367 8.05 -18.45 5.70
C ILE A 367 7.19 -19.54 5.05
N PHE A 368 7.68 -20.78 4.99
CA PHE A 368 7.07 -21.82 4.15
C PHE A 368 6.19 -22.82 4.90
N LEU A 369 6.47 -23.06 6.19
CA LEU A 369 5.85 -24.16 6.95
C LEU A 369 4.98 -23.67 8.10
N ALA A 370 5.38 -22.56 8.74
CA ALA A 370 4.60 -21.93 9.79
C ALA A 370 3.31 -21.34 9.22
N SER A 371 2.28 -21.30 10.07
CA SER A 371 0.93 -20.89 9.67
C SER A 371 0.78 -19.38 9.37
N HIS A 372 1.85 -18.59 9.31
CA HIS A 372 1.78 -17.15 9.01
C HIS A 372 1.14 -16.85 7.64
N PHE A 373 1.50 -17.65 6.62
CA PHE A 373 1.09 -17.45 5.23
C PHE A 373 0.38 -18.68 4.62
N ASN A 374 0.03 -19.67 5.43
CA ASN A 374 -0.44 -20.98 4.97
C ASN A 374 0.51 -21.53 3.88
N PHE A 375 -0.03 -22.02 2.76
CA PHE A 375 0.74 -22.52 1.61
C PHE A 375 1.05 -21.47 0.54
N LEU A 376 0.87 -20.17 0.82
CA LEU A 376 0.97 -19.11 -0.20
C LEU A 376 2.30 -19.13 -0.95
N TRP A 377 3.42 -19.17 -0.22
CA TRP A 377 4.75 -19.13 -0.81
C TRP A 377 5.05 -20.38 -1.61
N LEU A 378 4.79 -21.57 -1.06
CA LEU A 378 4.96 -22.84 -1.77
C LEU A 378 4.16 -22.86 -3.08
N LEU A 379 2.91 -22.39 -3.05
CA LEU A 379 2.06 -22.31 -4.24
C LEU A 379 2.59 -21.29 -5.25
N ALA A 380 3.03 -20.11 -4.82
CA ALA A 380 3.60 -19.10 -5.70
C ALA A 380 4.87 -19.61 -6.41
N PHE A 381 5.81 -20.22 -5.67
CA PHE A 381 7.02 -20.80 -6.26
C PHE A 381 6.68 -21.97 -7.21
N GLY A 382 5.81 -22.90 -6.80
CA GLY A 382 5.40 -24.03 -7.63
C GLY A 382 4.72 -23.59 -8.93
N LEU A 383 3.86 -22.58 -8.87
CA LEU A 383 3.21 -22.01 -10.06
C LEU A 383 4.21 -21.30 -10.97
N ALA A 384 5.20 -20.56 -10.43
CA ALA A 384 6.23 -19.90 -11.23
C ALA A 384 7.09 -20.90 -12.01
N VAL A 385 7.45 -22.02 -11.39
CA VAL A 385 8.20 -23.09 -12.05
C VAL A 385 7.34 -23.78 -13.12
N THR A 386 6.13 -24.20 -12.78
CA THR A 386 5.24 -24.93 -13.70
C THR A 386 4.76 -24.08 -14.87
N GLN A 387 4.63 -22.76 -14.69
CA GLN A 387 4.15 -21.83 -15.72
C GLN A 387 5.26 -21.07 -16.45
N ILE A 388 6.54 -21.48 -16.32
CA ILE A 388 7.66 -20.77 -16.92
C ILE A 388 7.50 -20.52 -18.43
N LYS A 389 6.86 -21.46 -19.16
CA LYS A 389 6.57 -21.31 -20.60
C LYS A 389 5.54 -20.21 -20.87
N THR A 390 4.48 -20.13 -20.06
CA THR A 390 3.45 -19.09 -20.15
C THR A 390 4.02 -17.73 -19.78
N LEU A 391 4.80 -17.66 -18.70
CA LEU A 391 5.47 -16.44 -18.25
C LEU A 391 6.39 -15.86 -19.33
N ARG A 392 7.15 -16.70 -20.05
CA ARG A 392 8.00 -16.25 -21.17
C ARG A 392 7.22 -15.64 -22.34
N ARG A 393 5.94 -15.99 -22.51
CA ARG A 393 5.08 -15.45 -23.56
C ARG A 393 4.34 -14.18 -23.15
N ASN A 394 4.11 -13.98 -21.85
CA ASN A 394 3.35 -12.85 -21.33
C ASN A 394 4.22 -11.93 -20.47
N PHE A 395 4.67 -10.82 -21.06
CA PHE A 395 5.61 -9.89 -20.41
C PHE A 395 5.07 -9.25 -19.12
N SER A 396 3.77 -8.97 -19.04
CA SER A 396 3.20 -8.38 -17.82
C SER A 396 3.24 -9.37 -16.66
N GLN A 397 2.93 -10.64 -16.92
CA GLN A 397 3.08 -11.72 -15.92
C GLN A 397 4.54 -11.98 -15.57
N GLN A 398 5.44 -11.98 -16.56
CA GLN A 398 6.88 -12.09 -16.32
C GLN A 398 7.38 -10.99 -15.39
N SER A 399 6.95 -9.74 -15.63
CA SER A 399 7.35 -8.59 -14.82
C SER A 399 6.78 -8.68 -13.40
N LEU A 400 5.53 -9.11 -13.25
CA LEU A 400 4.92 -9.37 -11.93
C LEU A 400 5.72 -10.41 -11.13
N VAL A 401 6.03 -11.55 -11.77
CA VAL A 401 6.83 -12.62 -11.17
C VAL A 401 8.24 -12.14 -10.82
N PHE A 402 8.87 -11.39 -11.73
CA PHE A 402 10.19 -10.80 -11.49
C PHE A 402 10.15 -9.88 -10.26
N ILE A 403 9.22 -8.92 -10.21
CA ILE A 403 9.12 -7.99 -9.07
C ILE A 403 8.85 -8.74 -7.77
N LEU A 404 7.94 -9.73 -7.78
CA LEU A 404 7.63 -10.55 -6.61
C LEU A 404 8.87 -11.27 -6.07
N PHE A 405 9.54 -12.06 -6.91
CA PHE A 405 10.68 -12.87 -6.46
C PHE A 405 11.94 -12.04 -6.23
N ALA A 406 12.18 -10.96 -6.99
CA ALA A 406 13.27 -10.05 -6.71
C ALA A 406 13.09 -9.37 -5.35
N SER A 407 11.88 -8.88 -5.04
CA SER A 407 11.58 -8.30 -3.72
C SER A 407 11.71 -9.34 -2.61
N PHE A 408 11.19 -10.56 -2.82
CA PHE A 408 11.33 -11.67 -1.88
C PHE A 408 12.82 -11.97 -1.60
N LEU A 409 13.64 -12.11 -2.64
CA LEU A 409 15.07 -12.38 -2.50
C LEU A 409 15.80 -11.22 -1.82
N PHE A 410 15.46 -9.97 -2.13
CA PHE A 410 16.12 -8.81 -1.53
C PHE A 410 15.77 -8.66 -0.04
N TYR A 411 14.50 -8.77 0.33
CA TYR A 411 14.09 -8.73 1.73
C TYR A 411 14.74 -9.84 2.55
N ASN A 412 14.57 -11.09 2.11
CA ASN A 412 15.13 -12.23 2.84
C ASN A 412 16.65 -12.24 2.78
N GLY A 413 17.25 -11.76 1.69
CA GLY A 413 18.70 -11.59 1.55
C GLY A 413 19.26 -10.58 2.54
N ILE A 414 18.64 -9.40 2.68
CA ILE A 414 19.05 -8.41 3.70
C ILE A 414 19.02 -9.05 5.09
N ILE A 415 18.00 -9.83 5.41
CA ILE A 415 17.90 -10.48 6.73
C ILE A 415 18.96 -11.57 6.92
N ILE A 416 19.20 -12.39 5.90
CA ILE A 416 20.15 -13.51 5.96
C ILE A 416 21.61 -13.01 5.97
N PHE A 417 21.89 -11.84 5.39
CA PHE A 417 23.24 -11.33 5.18
C PHE A 417 23.61 -10.12 6.04
N THR A 418 22.81 -9.80 7.08
CA THR A 418 23.11 -8.67 8.00
C THR A 418 23.02 -9.06 9.46
N ASP A 419 23.79 -8.38 10.31
CA ASP A 419 23.89 -8.64 11.75
C ASP A 419 22.82 -7.96 12.62
N LYS A 420 21.96 -7.12 12.03
CA LYS A 420 20.92 -6.36 12.75
C LYS A 420 19.51 -6.89 12.52
N ALA A 421 19.35 -7.92 11.71
CA ALA A 421 18.05 -8.37 11.22
C ALA A 421 17.59 -9.72 11.81
N TYR A 422 18.23 -10.22 12.87
CA TYR A 422 17.96 -11.53 13.47
C TYR A 422 16.61 -11.69 14.19
N ASP A 423 15.67 -10.78 13.98
CA ASP A 423 14.34 -10.93 14.55
C ASP A 423 13.43 -11.72 13.59
N LEU A 424 12.91 -12.85 14.07
CA LEU A 424 11.91 -13.63 13.33
C LEU A 424 10.66 -12.78 13.04
N SER A 425 10.33 -11.82 13.91
CA SER A 425 9.23 -10.89 13.67
C SER A 425 9.48 -10.05 12.42
N ALA A 426 10.71 -9.54 12.25
CA ALA A 426 11.10 -8.74 11.09
C ALA A 426 11.00 -9.56 9.79
N LEU A 427 11.42 -10.82 9.82
CA LEU A 427 11.31 -11.73 8.67
C LEU A 427 9.87 -11.93 8.20
N VAL A 428 8.96 -12.24 9.12
CA VAL A 428 7.56 -12.46 8.73
C VAL A 428 6.94 -11.14 8.28
N ARG A 429 7.27 -10.01 8.91
CA ARG A 429 6.80 -8.67 8.52
C ARG A 429 7.23 -8.26 7.12
N VAL A 430 8.48 -8.45 6.72
CA VAL A 430 8.90 -8.11 5.34
C VAL A 430 8.21 -8.98 4.29
N ASN A 431 7.96 -10.26 4.60
CA ASN A 431 7.21 -11.14 3.70
C ASN A 431 5.72 -10.79 3.66
N LEU A 432 5.16 -10.23 4.73
CA LEU A 432 3.79 -9.69 4.69
C LEU A 432 3.65 -8.56 3.67
N GLN A 433 4.64 -7.68 3.58
CA GLN A 433 4.62 -6.52 2.68
C GLN A 433 4.45 -6.93 1.21
N ILE A 434 4.94 -8.12 0.84
CA ILE A 434 4.86 -8.67 -0.53
C ILE A 434 3.80 -9.78 -0.69
N ALA A 435 3.14 -10.22 0.39
CA ALA A 435 2.08 -11.23 0.34
C ALA A 435 0.89 -10.86 -0.59
N PRO A 436 0.43 -9.59 -0.68
CA PRO A 436 -0.60 -9.20 -1.64
C PRO A 436 -0.19 -9.49 -3.10
N LEU A 437 1.09 -9.30 -3.44
CA LEU A 437 1.62 -9.62 -4.78
C LEU A 437 1.65 -11.12 -5.04
N ALA A 438 2.10 -11.90 -4.06
CA ALA A 438 2.12 -13.35 -4.17
C ALA A 438 0.72 -13.89 -4.41
N MET A 439 -0.26 -13.42 -3.65
CA MET A 439 -1.66 -13.83 -3.81
C MET A 439 -2.22 -13.37 -5.17
N PHE A 440 -1.89 -12.16 -5.63
CA PHE A 440 -2.32 -11.66 -6.93
C PHE A 440 -1.76 -12.51 -8.08
N TYR A 441 -0.47 -12.86 -7.99
CA TYR A 441 0.17 -13.78 -8.93
C TYR A 441 -0.48 -15.17 -8.91
N VAL A 442 -0.66 -15.77 -7.74
CA VAL A 442 -1.29 -17.09 -7.58
C VAL A 442 -2.66 -17.13 -8.26
N VAL A 443 -3.50 -16.10 -8.06
CA VAL A 443 -4.83 -16.06 -8.68
C VAL A 443 -4.75 -16.02 -10.20
N ILE A 444 -3.88 -15.18 -10.75
CA ILE A 444 -3.68 -15.07 -12.21
C ILE A 444 -3.11 -16.37 -12.79
N ALA A 445 -2.14 -16.96 -12.11
CA ALA A 445 -1.49 -18.21 -12.53
C ALA A 445 -2.46 -19.39 -12.48
N VAL A 446 -3.12 -19.64 -11.35
CA VAL A 446 -4.11 -20.73 -11.22
C VAL A 446 -5.21 -20.58 -12.27
N ARG A 447 -5.69 -19.35 -12.51
CA ARG A 447 -6.68 -19.10 -13.56
C ARG A 447 -6.20 -19.52 -14.95
N GLY A 448 -4.95 -19.20 -15.27
CA GLY A 448 -4.31 -19.56 -16.54
C GLY A 448 -4.14 -21.07 -16.77
N LEU A 449 -4.23 -21.90 -15.71
CA LEU A 449 -4.25 -23.36 -15.85
C LEU A 449 -5.58 -23.88 -16.40
N PHE A 450 -6.69 -23.20 -16.07
CA PHE A 450 -8.03 -23.63 -16.46
C PHE A 450 -8.49 -22.98 -17.76
N GLU A 451 -8.18 -21.71 -17.95
CA GLU A 451 -8.49 -20.98 -19.19
C GLU A 451 -7.29 -20.12 -19.58
N PRO A 452 -6.54 -20.52 -20.63
CA PRO A 452 -5.43 -19.72 -21.09
C PRO A 452 -5.94 -18.32 -21.48
N LEU A 453 -5.26 -17.28 -20.99
CA LEU A 453 -5.61 -15.92 -21.36
C LEU A 453 -5.53 -15.78 -22.90
N PRO A 454 -6.52 -15.13 -23.54
CA PRO A 454 -6.45 -14.89 -24.97
C PRO A 454 -5.12 -14.20 -25.29
N ALA A 455 -4.41 -14.71 -26.30
CA ALA A 455 -3.22 -14.04 -26.80
C ALA A 455 -3.63 -12.63 -27.26
N ARG A 456 -2.80 -11.62 -27.00
CA ARG A 456 -3.01 -10.30 -27.61
C ARG A 456 -2.97 -10.49 -29.12
N ASP A 457 -4.08 -10.18 -29.79
CA ASP A 457 -4.07 -9.91 -31.21
C ASP A 457 -3.09 -8.75 -31.43
N LYS A 458 -1.99 -9.03 -32.14
CA LYS A 458 -0.87 -8.12 -32.32
C LYS A 458 -1.20 -6.96 -33.25
#